data_AF-A0A2E0TSB5-F1
#
_entry.id   AF-A0A2E0TSB5-F1
#
_cell.length_a   1.000
_cell.length_b   1.000
_cell.length_c   1.000
_cell.angle_alpha   90.00
_cell.angle_beta   90.00
_cell.angle_gamma   90.00
#
_symmetry.space_group_name_H-M   'P 1'
#
loop_
_entity.id
_entity.type
_entity.pdbx_description
1 polymer ?
#
loop_
_entity_poly.entity_id
_entity_poly.type
_entity_poly.pdbx_seq_one_letter_code
_entity_poly.pdbx_strand_id
1 'polypeptide(L)'
;MRPIRARAGGRATKTLRPARGHPLCCSIVRAAVPAATLACALALALPAARAQPDAAGEPAPSETADAGAADAPGPPDGHGPSTPERTRSRSVGRTNHGWILRSAQLESDDHVRVRHPGHAHGVQELVDLLAWAAGEVARAHPGSVMHVGDLSKRRGGRLRPHRSHRAGRDADIGFYLKGNDGEPLMPRRFIEMNHAGKGTDRSGTVYHFDDARNWAFVAALVGQDVVPVQYVMCVQPLKERLMAEGRRQGAPEWLLARVEQVVGPRHTGRGRRRRYGTHDSHFHIRIYCPRDDRPRCRDSAPFWDWVDRSTLEPERRRRTRRRRVRRRRGRGSARRGSDARRRGSAARRRSRRRGSRGSSMRR
;
A
#
# COMPACT_ATOMS: atom_id res chain seq x y z
N MET A 1 -15.80 65.92 -8.62
CA MET A 1 -16.88 65.44 -9.51
C MET A 1 -16.31 65.24 -10.91
N ARG A 2 -16.20 63.99 -11.36
CA ARG A 2 -15.79 63.61 -12.72
C ARG A 2 -16.56 62.34 -13.15
N PRO A 3 -16.82 62.15 -14.46
CA PRO A 3 -18.09 61.59 -14.92
C PRO A 3 -18.01 60.17 -15.49
N ILE A 4 -19.19 59.60 -15.65
CA ILE A 4 -19.57 58.34 -16.30
C ILE A 4 -19.29 58.38 -17.81
N ARG A 5 -18.70 57.32 -18.38
CA ARG A 5 -18.84 56.86 -19.79
C ARG A 5 -18.69 55.33 -19.82
N ALA A 6 -19.75 54.58 -20.08
CA ALA A 6 -20.35 54.19 -21.37
C ALA A 6 -19.72 52.90 -21.98
N ARG A 7 -20.56 51.87 -22.08
CA ARG A 7 -20.32 50.57 -22.71
C ARG A 7 -20.34 50.68 -24.24
N ALA A 8 -19.52 49.89 -24.92
CA ALA A 8 -19.71 49.51 -26.31
C ALA A 8 -19.43 48.00 -26.48
N GLY A 9 -20.38 47.29 -27.10
CA GLY A 9 -20.29 45.88 -27.43
C GLY A 9 -19.72 45.66 -28.82
N GLY A 10 -18.95 44.58 -29.00
CA GLY A 10 -18.39 44.14 -30.28
C GLY A 10 -18.87 42.72 -30.61
N ARG A 11 -19.57 42.60 -31.74
CA ARG A 11 -20.04 41.34 -32.37
C ARG A 11 -18.86 40.51 -32.89
N ALA A 12 -18.91 39.20 -32.66
CA ALA A 12 -18.05 38.22 -33.33
C ALA A 12 -18.62 37.86 -34.71
N THR A 13 -17.83 38.03 -35.76
CA THR A 13 -18.11 37.55 -37.11
C THR A 13 -17.54 36.15 -37.30
N LYS A 14 -18.38 35.28 -37.86
CA LYS A 14 -18.13 33.86 -38.15
C LYS A 14 -17.75 33.78 -39.63
N THR A 15 -16.53 33.38 -39.96
CA THR A 15 -16.14 33.03 -41.33
C THR A 15 -16.18 31.52 -41.52
N LEU A 16 -16.73 31.12 -42.66
CA LEU A 16 -17.05 29.76 -43.06
C LEU A 16 -16.18 29.39 -44.27
N ARG A 17 -15.92 28.06 -44.37
CA ARG A 17 -15.70 27.24 -45.58
C ARG A 17 -14.29 27.20 -46.23
N PRO A 18 -13.98 26.18 -47.09
CA PRO A 18 -14.61 24.85 -47.32
C PRO A 18 -13.61 23.66 -47.55
N ALA A 19 -14.14 22.43 -47.64
CA ALA A 19 -13.99 21.44 -48.76
C ALA A 19 -13.01 20.27 -48.48
N ARG A 20 -13.50 19.02 -48.32
CA ARG A 20 -13.72 17.93 -49.32
C ARG A 20 -12.44 17.18 -49.73
N GLY A 21 -12.47 15.85 -49.61
CA GLY A 21 -11.67 14.93 -50.45
C GLY A 21 -11.02 13.75 -49.73
N HIS A 22 -11.67 12.58 -49.77
CA HIS A 22 -11.01 11.26 -49.83
C HIS A 22 -11.11 10.78 -51.29
N PRO A 23 -10.13 10.04 -51.85
CA PRO A 23 -10.14 8.58 -51.71
C PRO A 23 -8.77 7.85 -51.69
N LEU A 24 -8.82 6.63 -51.10
CA LEU A 24 -8.21 5.35 -51.49
C LEU A 24 -6.79 5.26 -52.09
N CYS A 25 -6.01 4.32 -51.53
CA CYS A 25 -5.53 3.06 -52.16
C CYS A 25 -4.03 2.77 -51.95
N CYS A 26 -3.73 1.48 -51.64
CA CYS A 26 -2.47 0.73 -51.74
C CYS A 26 -1.17 1.35 -51.15
N SER A 27 -0.43 0.69 -50.26
CA SER A 27 0.25 -0.58 -50.53
C SER A 27 0.67 -1.28 -49.25
N ILE A 28 0.38 -2.58 -49.18
CA ILE A 28 0.86 -3.52 -48.17
C ILE A 28 2.28 -3.94 -48.59
N VAL A 29 3.29 -3.62 -47.80
CA VAL A 29 4.63 -4.23 -47.93
C VAL A 29 4.71 -5.39 -46.95
N ARG A 30 4.55 -6.61 -47.47
CA ARG A 30 4.92 -7.87 -46.80
C ARG A 30 6.42 -8.08 -46.99
N ALA A 31 7.20 -8.02 -45.91
CA ALA A 31 8.57 -8.54 -45.91
C ALA A 31 8.52 -10.01 -45.50
N ALA A 32 8.97 -10.89 -46.40
CA ALA A 32 9.14 -12.31 -46.17
C ALA A 32 10.46 -12.57 -45.43
N VAL A 33 10.42 -13.44 -44.42
CA VAL A 33 11.60 -14.00 -43.74
C VAL A 33 11.76 -15.44 -44.26
N PRO A 34 12.88 -15.82 -44.89
CA PRO A 34 13.15 -17.21 -45.15
C PRO A 34 13.82 -17.85 -43.92
N ALA A 35 13.20 -18.91 -43.42
CA ALA A 35 13.84 -19.93 -42.63
C ALA A 35 14.65 -20.84 -43.57
N ALA A 36 15.91 -21.12 -43.24
CA ALA A 36 16.66 -22.23 -43.80
C ALA A 36 17.52 -22.87 -42.72
N THR A 37 17.42 -24.19 -42.72
CA THR A 37 17.83 -25.22 -41.75
C THR A 37 19.25 -25.73 -41.98
N LEU A 38 19.88 -26.15 -40.88
CA LEU A 38 20.72 -27.36 -40.65
C LEU A 38 21.74 -27.81 -41.72
N ALA A 39 23.01 -28.05 -41.32
CA ALA A 39 23.57 -29.40 -41.20
C ALA A 39 25.08 -29.45 -40.83
N CYS A 40 25.42 -30.44 -39.99
CA CYS A 40 26.62 -31.30 -39.92
C CYS A 40 28.04 -30.70 -39.92
N ALA A 41 28.83 -30.84 -38.85
CA ALA A 41 29.48 -32.03 -38.27
C ALA A 41 30.91 -32.23 -38.77
N LEU A 42 31.89 -32.19 -37.86
CA LEU A 42 33.10 -33.00 -37.96
C LEU A 42 33.67 -33.25 -36.56
N ALA A 43 33.59 -34.51 -36.14
CA ALA A 43 34.24 -35.06 -34.97
C ALA A 43 35.64 -35.57 -35.36
N LEU A 44 36.64 -35.30 -34.51
CA LEU A 44 37.92 -36.01 -34.53
C LEU A 44 37.99 -36.88 -33.27
N ALA A 45 38.15 -38.17 -33.50
CA ALA A 45 38.30 -39.22 -32.49
C ALA A 45 39.77 -39.65 -32.39
N LEU A 46 40.18 -40.16 -31.22
CA LEU A 46 41.13 -41.28 -30.94
C LEU A 46 41.84 -41.07 -29.58
N PRO A 47 42.31 -42.12 -28.87
CA PRO A 47 41.78 -43.48 -28.70
C PRO A 47 41.53 -43.83 -27.21
N ALA A 48 40.72 -44.88 -27.00
CA ALA A 48 40.49 -45.51 -25.70
C ALA A 48 41.66 -46.43 -25.30
N ALA A 49 42.16 -46.28 -24.07
CA ALA A 49 43.02 -47.25 -23.40
C ALA A 49 42.26 -47.93 -22.25
N ARG A 50 42.50 -49.23 -22.14
CA ARG A 50 41.82 -50.23 -21.31
C ARG A 50 41.89 -49.96 -19.81
N ALA A 51 40.82 -50.31 -19.11
CA ALA A 51 40.74 -50.42 -17.65
C ALA A 51 41.35 -51.74 -17.14
N GLN A 52 41.92 -51.71 -15.93
CA GLN A 52 41.63 -52.66 -14.85
C GLN A 52 42.01 -52.06 -13.47
N PRO A 53 41.39 -52.54 -12.37
CA PRO A 53 41.17 -51.79 -11.13
C PRO A 53 42.20 -52.11 -10.05
N ASP A 54 42.44 -51.18 -9.13
CA ASP A 54 42.95 -51.51 -7.81
C ASP A 54 42.54 -50.49 -6.74
N ALA A 55 42.08 -51.07 -5.63
CA ALA A 55 42.12 -50.62 -4.25
C ALA A 55 41.48 -49.26 -3.86
N ALA A 56 40.44 -49.41 -3.03
CA ALA A 56 39.76 -48.37 -2.28
C ALA A 56 40.72 -47.53 -1.40
N GLY A 57 40.58 -46.22 -1.52
CA GLY A 57 40.96 -45.25 -0.51
C GLY A 57 39.96 -44.10 -0.59
N GLU A 58 39.12 -43.94 0.44
CA GLU A 58 38.18 -42.81 0.56
C GLU A 58 38.94 -41.47 0.53
N PRO A 59 38.61 -40.55 -0.38
CA PRO A 59 38.94 -39.15 -0.22
C PRO A 59 37.77 -38.41 0.41
N ALA A 60 38.11 -37.64 1.46
CA ALA A 60 37.28 -36.69 2.15
C ALA A 60 36.50 -35.77 1.19
N PRO A 61 35.27 -35.34 1.55
CA PRO A 61 34.46 -34.50 0.69
C PRO A 61 35.15 -33.15 0.48
N SER A 62 35.41 -32.82 -0.79
CA SER A 62 35.86 -31.48 -1.18
C SER A 62 34.74 -30.48 -0.89
N GLU A 63 35.04 -29.48 -0.08
CA GLU A 63 34.19 -28.31 0.10
C GLU A 63 34.05 -27.59 -1.25
N THR A 64 32.95 -27.86 -1.95
CA THR A 64 32.43 -26.93 -2.94
C THR A 64 32.04 -25.66 -2.19
N ALA A 65 32.84 -24.61 -2.35
CA ALA A 65 32.48 -23.26 -1.92
C ALA A 65 31.25 -22.83 -2.75
N ASP A 66 30.07 -23.13 -2.21
CA ASP A 66 28.82 -22.53 -2.63
C ASP A 66 28.94 -21.04 -2.32
N ALA A 67 29.06 -20.22 -3.36
CA ALA A 67 29.05 -18.78 -3.25
C ALA A 67 27.65 -18.40 -2.73
N GLY A 68 27.56 -18.26 -1.41
CA GLY A 68 26.34 -17.97 -0.69
C GLY A 68 25.56 -16.87 -1.39
N ALA A 69 24.38 -17.23 -1.87
CA ALA A 69 23.31 -16.28 -2.08
C ALA A 69 23.15 -15.56 -0.74
N ALA A 70 23.65 -14.33 -0.65
CA ALA A 70 23.45 -13.49 0.50
C ALA A 70 21.94 -13.47 0.77
N ASP A 71 21.54 -13.97 1.93
CA ASP A 71 20.16 -13.94 2.39
C ASP A 71 19.63 -12.54 2.15
N ALA A 72 18.63 -12.43 1.26
CA ALA A 72 17.92 -11.17 1.09
C ALA A 72 17.44 -10.75 2.48
N PRO A 73 17.67 -9.50 2.91
CA PRO A 73 17.28 -9.09 4.25
C PRO A 73 15.78 -9.35 4.41
N GLY A 74 15.46 -10.32 5.26
CA GLY A 74 14.09 -10.59 5.67
C GLY A 74 13.46 -9.32 6.25
N PRO A 75 12.11 -9.23 6.29
CA PRO A 75 11.46 -8.12 6.98
C PRO A 75 12.04 -8.01 8.39
N PRO A 76 12.42 -6.79 8.85
CA PRO A 76 13.12 -6.61 10.12
C PRO A 76 12.33 -7.25 11.27
N ASP A 77 13.06 -7.81 12.24
CA ASP A 77 12.54 -8.53 13.39
C ASP A 77 11.51 -7.71 14.17
N GLY A 78 10.24 -7.81 13.77
CA GLY A 78 9.05 -7.54 14.58
C GLY A 78 8.91 -6.20 15.31
N HIS A 79 9.76 -5.19 15.12
CA HIS A 79 9.68 -3.92 15.84
C HIS A 79 9.57 -2.78 14.85
N GLY A 80 8.33 -2.41 14.55
CA GLY A 80 8.03 -1.13 13.92
C GLY A 80 8.58 0.06 14.73
N PRO A 81 8.15 1.30 14.43
CA PRO A 81 8.65 2.46 15.16
C PRO A 81 8.43 2.32 16.68
N SER A 82 9.42 2.77 17.46
CA SER A 82 9.31 2.89 18.93
C SER A 82 8.37 4.05 19.30
N THR A 83 7.07 3.84 19.08
CA THR A 83 6.03 4.83 19.38
C THR A 83 5.47 4.57 20.78
N PRO A 84 5.41 5.57 21.69
CA PRO A 84 4.80 5.38 23.00
C PRO A 84 3.33 4.93 22.90
N GLU A 85 2.90 4.00 23.77
CA GLU A 85 1.50 3.50 23.77
C GLU A 85 0.47 4.63 23.87
N ARG A 86 0.85 5.73 24.55
CA ARG A 86 0.08 6.98 24.61
C ARG A 86 0.95 8.15 24.21
N THR A 87 0.69 8.71 23.04
CA THR A 87 1.34 9.94 22.57
C THR A 87 0.61 11.17 23.12
N ARG A 88 1.22 12.36 23.06
CA ARG A 88 0.55 13.63 23.43
C ARG A 88 -0.22 14.25 22.26
N SER A 89 0.20 13.98 21.03
CA SER A 89 -0.41 14.51 19.81
C SER A 89 -1.82 13.96 19.60
N ARG A 90 -2.73 14.76 19.04
CA ARG A 90 -4.07 14.29 18.68
C ARG A 90 -4.45 14.77 17.28
N SER A 91 -4.76 13.83 16.39
CA SER A 91 -5.47 14.06 15.13
C SER A 91 -6.96 14.31 15.41
N VAL A 92 -7.53 15.33 14.78
CA VAL A 92 -8.96 15.64 14.92
C VAL A 92 -9.61 15.79 13.55
N GLY A 93 -10.77 15.15 13.37
CA GLY A 93 -11.53 15.19 12.13
C GLY A 93 -10.99 14.27 11.05
N ARG A 94 -11.26 14.63 9.79
CA ARG A 94 -10.77 13.92 8.60
C ARG A 94 -9.49 14.59 8.10
N THR A 95 -8.67 13.85 7.37
CA THR A 95 -7.43 14.35 6.73
C THR A 95 -7.63 15.54 5.80
N ASN A 96 -8.82 15.69 5.19
CA ASN A 96 -9.20 16.82 4.35
C ASN A 96 -10.06 17.90 5.06
N HIS A 97 -10.41 17.68 6.32
CA HIS A 97 -11.22 18.59 7.13
C HIS A 97 -10.96 18.30 8.62
N GLY A 98 -9.80 18.74 9.09
CA GLY A 98 -9.28 18.41 10.40
C GLY A 98 -8.14 19.34 10.83
N TRP A 99 -7.61 19.07 12.01
CA TRP A 99 -6.50 19.79 12.64
C TRP A 99 -5.74 18.85 13.58
N ILE A 100 -4.65 19.35 14.16
CA ILE A 100 -3.79 18.60 15.07
C ILE A 100 -3.60 19.39 16.35
N LEU A 101 -3.61 18.69 17.48
CA LEU A 101 -3.23 19.23 18.78
C LEU A 101 -1.88 18.66 19.18
N ARG A 102 -0.97 19.51 19.66
CA ARG A 102 0.38 19.11 20.14
C ARG A 102 1.11 18.21 19.14
N SER A 103 1.22 18.69 17.89
CA SER A 103 1.93 17.94 16.85
C SER A 103 3.38 17.68 17.23
N ALA A 104 3.91 16.59 16.71
CA ALA A 104 5.34 16.35 16.62
C ALA A 104 5.87 16.96 15.31
N GLN A 105 7.13 17.39 15.31
CA GLN A 105 7.82 17.84 14.11
C GLN A 105 8.80 16.74 13.68
N LEU A 106 8.79 16.39 12.40
CA LEU A 106 9.86 15.60 11.81
C LEU A 106 11.03 16.54 11.50
N GLU A 107 12.19 16.23 12.05
CA GLU A 107 13.42 17.00 11.88
C GLU A 107 14.31 16.34 10.83
N SER A 108 15.31 17.09 10.35
CA SER A 108 16.33 16.50 9.49
C SER A 108 17.42 15.87 10.35
N ASP A 109 17.98 14.78 9.87
CA ASP A 109 19.10 14.06 10.46
C ASP A 109 19.95 13.43 9.33
N ASP A 110 20.79 12.46 9.66
CA ASP A 110 21.66 11.77 8.70
C ASP A 110 20.89 10.92 7.68
N HIS A 111 19.64 10.58 7.94
CA HIS A 111 18.80 9.70 7.11
C HIS A 111 17.53 10.40 6.61
N VAL A 112 17.25 11.61 7.08
CA VAL A 112 16.05 12.39 6.74
C VAL A 112 16.42 13.79 6.32
N ARG A 113 15.95 14.20 5.14
CA ARG A 113 16.06 15.59 4.66
C ARG A 113 14.68 16.23 4.53
N VAL A 114 14.37 17.14 5.43
CA VAL A 114 13.11 17.90 5.42
C VAL A 114 13.24 19.15 4.56
N ARG A 115 12.39 19.26 3.53
CA ARG A 115 12.39 20.42 2.63
C ARG A 115 11.73 21.66 3.23
N HIS A 116 10.64 21.49 3.98
CA HIS A 116 9.89 22.60 4.58
C HIS A 116 9.60 22.34 6.07
N PRO A 117 10.49 22.75 6.99
CA PRO A 117 10.32 22.48 8.43
C PRO A 117 8.97 22.96 8.99
N GLY A 118 8.47 24.12 8.56
CA GLY A 118 7.17 24.65 8.99
C GLY A 118 5.94 23.81 8.55
N HIS A 119 6.12 22.88 7.61
CA HIS A 119 5.11 21.93 7.16
C HIS A 119 5.44 20.47 7.53
N ALA A 120 6.49 20.24 8.31
CA ALA A 120 6.92 18.90 8.69
C ALA A 120 6.28 18.42 10.00
N HIS A 121 5.02 18.80 10.26
CA HIS A 121 4.33 18.43 11.48
C HIS A 121 3.35 17.28 11.26
N GLY A 122 3.26 16.37 12.22
CA GLY A 122 2.34 15.23 12.20
C GLY A 122 1.83 14.89 13.59
N VAL A 123 1.01 13.84 13.67
CA VAL A 123 0.90 13.10 14.93
C VAL A 123 2.21 12.33 15.16
N GLN A 124 2.55 12.08 16.41
CA GLN A 124 3.79 11.41 16.81
C GLN A 124 3.95 10.07 16.10
N GLU A 125 2.87 9.30 15.99
CA GLU A 125 2.85 8.00 15.30
C GLU A 125 3.34 8.10 13.84
N LEU A 126 2.99 9.17 13.11
CA LEU A 126 3.46 9.37 11.74
C LEU A 126 4.93 9.77 11.72
N VAL A 127 5.35 10.64 12.63
CA VAL A 127 6.73 11.12 12.71
C VAL A 127 7.68 9.97 13.05
N ASP A 128 7.33 9.16 14.06
CA ASP A 128 8.12 8.01 14.49
C ASP A 128 8.19 6.96 13.38
N LEU A 129 7.07 6.69 12.69
CA LEU A 129 7.04 5.75 11.56
C LEU A 129 7.98 6.18 10.44
N LEU A 130 7.97 7.46 10.07
CA LEU A 130 8.81 7.99 8.98
C LEU A 130 10.30 7.96 9.37
N ALA A 131 10.65 8.41 10.57
CA ALA A 131 12.03 8.37 11.05
C ALA A 131 12.58 6.93 11.12
N TRP A 132 11.79 6.01 11.69
CA TRP A 132 12.14 4.60 11.74
C TRP A 132 12.29 3.98 10.34
N ALA A 133 11.35 4.23 9.43
CA ALA A 133 11.43 3.70 8.07
C ALA A 133 12.64 4.25 7.29
N ALA A 134 13.05 5.50 7.54
CA ALA A 134 14.29 6.04 6.98
C ALA A 134 15.53 5.31 7.52
N GLY A 135 15.56 5.03 8.82
CA GLY A 135 16.61 4.22 9.46
C GLY A 135 16.68 2.80 8.88
N GLU A 136 15.55 2.15 8.64
CA GLU A 136 15.52 0.82 8.00
C GLU A 136 16.09 0.82 6.58
N VAL A 137 15.79 1.86 5.79
CA VAL A 137 16.38 2.01 4.45
C VAL A 137 17.88 2.27 4.55
N ALA A 138 18.32 3.13 5.46
CA ALA A 138 19.74 3.40 5.67
C ALA A 138 20.52 2.15 6.14
N ARG A 139 19.90 1.29 6.96
CA ARG A 139 20.46 0.01 7.39
C ARG A 139 20.59 -0.98 6.23
N ALA A 140 19.56 -1.10 5.40
CA ALA A 140 19.59 -2.00 4.23
C ALA A 140 20.46 -1.45 3.09
N HIS A 141 20.55 -0.12 2.98
CA HIS A 141 21.24 0.59 1.92
C HIS A 141 21.99 1.81 2.52
N PRO A 142 23.24 1.63 2.96
CA PRO A 142 24.03 2.71 3.56
C PRO A 142 24.08 3.98 2.68
N GLY A 143 24.10 5.14 3.34
CA GLY A 143 24.09 6.46 2.68
C GLY A 143 22.73 6.92 2.14
N SER A 144 21.65 6.17 2.39
CA SER A 144 20.31 6.57 1.97
C SER A 144 19.76 7.73 2.80
N VAL A 145 19.17 8.72 2.13
CA VAL A 145 18.51 9.87 2.75
C VAL A 145 17.09 10.02 2.21
N MET A 146 16.11 9.95 3.10
CA MET A 146 14.70 10.15 2.78
C MET A 146 14.40 11.63 2.53
N HIS A 147 13.94 11.97 1.32
CA HIS A 147 13.57 13.34 0.98
C HIS A 147 12.10 13.62 1.36
N VAL A 148 11.90 14.43 2.40
CA VAL A 148 10.56 14.73 2.96
C VAL A 148 10.01 16.04 2.41
N GLY A 149 8.80 15.97 1.88
CA GLY A 149 7.99 17.10 1.42
C GLY A 149 7.12 17.67 2.54
N ASP A 150 5.83 17.87 2.25
CA ASP A 150 4.90 18.43 3.23
C ASP A 150 4.22 17.29 4.02
N LEU A 151 4.13 17.44 5.35
CA LEU A 151 3.25 16.65 6.23
C LEU A 151 2.00 17.45 6.58
N SER A 152 2.13 18.44 7.46
CA SER A 152 1.07 19.38 7.79
C SER A 152 1.64 20.62 8.48
N LYS A 153 0.82 21.66 8.63
CA LYS A 153 1.17 22.79 9.52
C LYS A 153 1.20 22.33 10.98
N ARG A 154 1.91 23.05 11.84
CA ARG A 154 1.97 22.78 13.29
C ARG A 154 0.61 22.52 13.96
N ARG A 155 -0.45 23.22 13.57
CA ARG A 155 -1.82 23.01 14.10
C ARG A 155 -2.74 22.30 13.12
N GLY A 156 -2.20 21.73 12.04
CA GLY A 156 -2.97 21.19 10.94
C GLY A 156 -3.76 22.26 10.17
N GLY A 157 -4.95 21.90 9.72
CA GLY A 157 -5.82 22.80 8.96
C GLY A 157 -5.44 22.90 7.48
N ARG A 158 -6.05 23.83 6.74
CA ARG A 158 -5.88 23.92 5.28
C ARG A 158 -4.44 24.29 4.92
N LEU A 159 -3.81 23.43 4.12
CA LEU A 159 -2.49 23.62 3.53
C LEU A 159 -2.65 23.58 2.01
N ARG A 160 -2.41 24.70 1.31
CA ARG A 160 -2.50 24.73 -0.17
C ARG A 160 -1.16 24.27 -0.76
N PRO A 161 -1.15 23.59 -1.92
CA PRO A 161 -2.30 23.20 -2.76
C PRO A 161 -3.01 21.92 -2.30
N HIS A 162 -2.50 21.25 -1.27
CA HIS A 162 -2.99 19.98 -0.76
C HIS A 162 -4.48 20.02 -0.40
N ARG A 163 -5.22 18.95 -0.76
CA ARG A 163 -6.61 18.83 -0.29
C ARG A 163 -6.73 17.98 0.99
N SER A 164 -5.74 17.13 1.29
CA SER A 164 -5.51 16.47 2.59
C SER A 164 -4.44 17.23 3.40
N HIS A 165 -3.61 16.54 4.20
CA HIS A 165 -2.54 17.13 5.03
C HIS A 165 -3.04 18.00 6.19
N ARG A 166 -4.33 17.92 6.54
CA ARG A 166 -4.91 18.81 7.55
C ARG A 166 -4.89 18.26 8.95
N ALA A 167 -4.82 16.93 9.10
CA ALA A 167 -5.00 16.24 10.37
C ALA A 167 -3.75 15.47 10.82
N GLY A 168 -2.59 15.74 10.22
CA GLY A 168 -1.29 15.22 10.69
C GLY A 168 -1.06 13.74 10.43
N ARG A 169 -1.77 13.19 9.45
CA ARG A 169 -1.76 11.77 9.11
C ARG A 169 -1.32 11.51 7.66
N ASP A 170 -0.89 12.56 6.96
CA ASP A 170 -0.46 12.51 5.57
C ASP A 170 0.99 12.98 5.47
N ALA A 171 1.76 12.41 4.55
CA ALA A 171 3.13 12.83 4.24
C ALA A 171 3.42 12.64 2.76
N ASP A 172 4.06 13.64 2.13
CA ASP A 172 4.62 13.50 0.80
C ASP A 172 6.13 13.18 0.90
N ILE A 173 6.55 12.04 0.38
CA ILE A 173 7.93 11.55 0.44
C ILE A 173 8.45 11.36 -0.98
N GLY A 174 9.54 12.03 -1.33
CA GLY A 174 10.18 11.86 -2.63
C GLY A 174 10.67 10.44 -2.80
N PHE A 175 10.67 9.96 -4.04
CA PHE A 175 11.28 8.65 -4.33
C PHE A 175 12.78 8.69 -4.04
N TYR A 176 13.33 7.55 -3.63
CA TYR A 176 14.77 7.32 -3.70
C TYR A 176 15.16 7.23 -5.16
N LEU A 177 16.17 7.99 -5.56
CA LEU A 177 16.61 8.09 -6.95
C LEU A 177 18.08 7.77 -7.07
N LYS A 178 18.48 7.37 -8.27
CA LYS A 178 19.87 7.12 -8.62
C LYS A 178 20.25 7.71 -9.98
N GLY A 179 21.54 7.95 -10.17
CA GLY A 179 22.12 8.41 -11.43
C GLY A 179 22.23 7.30 -12.48
N ASN A 180 22.83 7.64 -13.62
CA ASN A 180 23.14 6.65 -14.68
C ASN A 180 24.24 5.66 -14.25
N ASP A 181 25.09 6.08 -13.32
CA ASP A 181 26.13 5.29 -12.65
C ASP A 181 25.56 4.33 -11.60
N GLY A 182 24.26 4.45 -11.27
CA GLY A 182 23.62 3.68 -10.22
C GLY A 182 23.79 4.27 -8.82
N GLU A 183 24.51 5.39 -8.68
CA GLU A 183 24.77 6.03 -7.40
C GLU A 183 23.55 6.79 -6.89
N PRO A 184 23.30 6.83 -5.57
CA PRO A 184 22.17 7.55 -4.99
C PRO A 184 22.23 9.04 -5.29
N LEU A 185 21.11 9.61 -5.72
CA LEU A 185 20.96 11.04 -5.96
C LEU A 185 19.76 11.60 -5.20
N MET A 186 19.98 12.70 -4.47
CA MET A 186 18.93 13.46 -3.82
C MET A 186 18.71 14.80 -4.52
N PRO A 187 17.64 14.93 -5.33
CA PRO A 187 17.35 16.18 -6.03
C PRO A 187 16.84 17.25 -5.06
N ARG A 188 17.00 18.54 -5.42
CA ARG A 188 16.47 19.68 -4.62
C ARG A 188 14.94 19.73 -4.58
N ARG A 189 14.27 19.06 -5.52
CA ARG A 189 12.80 18.98 -5.64
C ARG A 189 12.44 17.55 -6.04
N PHE A 190 11.21 17.15 -5.78
CA PHE A 190 10.69 15.90 -6.31
C PHE A 190 10.72 15.89 -7.84
N ILE A 191 11.11 14.76 -8.41
CA ILE A 191 11.30 14.59 -9.85
C ILE A 191 10.18 13.71 -10.37
N GLU A 192 9.46 14.20 -11.37
CA GLU A 192 8.43 13.42 -12.06
C GLU A 192 9.09 12.29 -12.86
N MET A 193 8.57 11.07 -12.66
CA MET A 193 9.02 9.85 -13.29
C MET A 193 8.04 9.43 -14.37
N ASN A 194 8.56 9.08 -15.54
CA ASN A 194 7.77 8.45 -16.58
C ASN A 194 7.50 6.96 -16.25
N HIS A 195 6.78 6.28 -17.16
CA HIS A 195 6.43 4.85 -16.99
C HIS A 195 7.65 3.92 -16.87
N ALA A 196 8.81 4.31 -17.40
CA ALA A 196 10.05 3.55 -17.29
C ALA A 196 10.81 3.83 -15.99
N GLY A 197 10.28 4.69 -15.10
CA GLY A 197 10.97 5.10 -13.88
C GLY A 197 12.12 6.08 -14.14
N LYS A 198 12.07 6.84 -15.23
CA LYS A 198 13.08 7.85 -15.58
C LYS A 198 12.51 9.25 -15.48
N GLY A 199 13.29 10.17 -14.94
CA GLY A 199 12.96 11.59 -14.82
C GLY A 199 14.16 12.49 -15.10
N THR A 200 13.90 13.78 -15.34
CA THR A 200 14.95 14.77 -15.57
C THR A 200 14.60 16.07 -14.88
N ASP A 201 15.57 16.74 -14.26
CA ASP A 201 15.37 18.06 -13.67
C ASP A 201 15.64 19.19 -14.67
N ARG A 202 15.53 20.45 -14.20
CA ARG A 202 15.75 21.62 -15.06
C ARG A 202 17.19 21.82 -15.50
N SER A 203 18.15 21.21 -14.81
CA SER A 203 19.58 21.22 -15.19
C SER A 203 19.92 20.16 -16.22
N GLY A 204 18.98 19.26 -16.55
CA GLY A 204 19.24 18.14 -17.47
C GLY A 204 19.80 16.90 -16.77
N THR A 205 19.89 16.90 -15.44
CA THR A 205 20.33 15.71 -14.69
C THR A 205 19.29 14.62 -14.83
N VAL A 206 19.73 13.43 -15.21
CA VAL A 206 18.88 12.24 -15.39
C VAL A 206 18.82 11.46 -14.08
N TYR A 207 17.61 11.09 -13.68
CA TYR A 207 17.34 10.29 -12.50
C TYR A 207 16.59 9.02 -12.90
N HIS A 208 16.90 7.94 -12.20
CA HIS A 208 16.18 6.68 -12.26
C HIS A 208 15.57 6.36 -10.90
N PHE A 209 14.37 5.79 -10.92
CA PHE A 209 13.72 5.24 -9.74
C PHE A 209 14.58 4.10 -9.17
N ASP A 210 14.99 4.22 -7.91
CA ASP A 210 15.78 3.21 -7.25
C ASP A 210 14.86 2.13 -6.65
N ASP A 211 14.63 1.06 -7.40
CA ASP A 211 13.70 0.01 -7.01
C ASP A 211 14.02 -0.56 -5.62
N ALA A 212 15.30 -0.83 -5.33
CA ALA A 212 15.73 -1.47 -4.09
C ALA A 212 15.44 -0.58 -2.86
N ARG A 213 15.86 0.69 -2.89
CA ARG A 213 15.62 1.62 -1.78
C ARG A 213 14.13 1.96 -1.61
N ASN A 214 13.41 2.15 -2.71
CA ASN A 214 11.97 2.41 -2.63
C ASN A 214 11.19 1.18 -2.14
N TRP A 215 11.59 -0.03 -2.53
CA TRP A 215 11.03 -1.28 -1.99
C TRP A 215 11.30 -1.40 -0.49
N ALA A 216 12.55 -1.23 -0.06
CA ALA A 216 12.92 -1.27 1.36
C ALA A 216 12.06 -0.30 2.20
N PHE A 217 11.85 0.92 1.70
CA PHE A 217 11.00 1.91 2.35
C PHE A 217 9.53 1.45 2.45
N VAL A 218 8.94 1.01 1.35
CA VAL A 218 7.54 0.56 1.31
C VAL A 218 7.35 -0.70 2.16
N ALA A 219 8.28 -1.63 2.11
CA ALA A 219 8.31 -2.84 2.92
C ALA A 219 8.36 -2.51 4.42
N ALA A 220 9.22 -1.58 4.83
CA ALA A 220 9.27 -1.11 6.22
C ALA A 220 7.92 -0.53 6.66
N LEU A 221 7.34 0.39 5.89
CA LEU A 221 6.06 1.02 6.21
C LEU A 221 4.90 0.03 6.37
N VAL A 222 4.81 -0.95 5.47
CA VAL A 222 3.67 -1.87 5.34
C VAL A 222 3.84 -3.16 6.14
N GLY A 223 5.09 -3.55 6.39
CA GLY A 223 5.46 -4.78 7.10
C GLY A 223 5.27 -4.70 8.61
N GLN A 224 5.30 -3.49 9.19
CA GLN A 224 5.07 -3.28 10.62
C GLN A 224 3.58 -3.18 10.99
N ASP A 225 3.23 -3.53 12.23
CA ASP A 225 1.85 -3.53 12.77
C ASP A 225 1.59 -2.43 13.83
N VAL A 226 2.59 -1.60 14.15
CA VAL A 226 2.52 -0.54 15.18
C VAL A 226 1.69 0.66 14.73
N VAL A 227 1.95 1.16 13.52
CA VAL A 227 1.32 2.34 12.94
C VAL A 227 0.61 1.95 11.64
N PRO A 228 -0.68 1.62 11.67
CA PRO A 228 -1.40 1.14 10.49
C PRO A 228 -1.40 2.14 9.31
N VAL A 229 -0.76 1.76 8.21
CA VAL A 229 -0.75 2.53 6.97
C VAL A 229 -2.05 2.29 6.19
N GLN A 230 -2.71 3.37 5.80
CA GLN A 230 -3.95 3.34 5.04
C GLN A 230 -3.70 3.25 3.52
N TYR A 231 -2.76 4.01 2.99
CA TYR A 231 -2.30 3.85 1.62
C TYR A 231 -0.97 4.56 1.42
N VAL A 232 -0.28 4.14 0.37
CA VAL A 232 0.88 4.82 -0.21
C VAL A 232 0.53 5.07 -1.67
N MET A 233 0.22 6.31 -2.05
CA MET A 233 -0.15 6.61 -3.43
C MET A 233 1.09 6.79 -4.29
N CYS A 234 1.12 6.11 -5.43
CA CYS A 234 2.05 6.32 -6.52
C CYS A 234 1.37 5.96 -7.85
N VAL A 235 1.97 6.30 -8.99
CA VAL A 235 1.49 5.81 -10.29
C VAL A 235 1.63 4.30 -10.40
N GLN A 236 0.75 3.69 -11.21
CA GLN A 236 0.69 2.25 -11.44
C GLN A 236 2.03 1.62 -11.93
N PRO A 237 2.78 2.22 -12.88
CA PRO A 237 4.04 1.62 -13.34
C PRO A 237 5.08 1.51 -12.21
N LEU A 238 5.15 2.51 -11.32
CA LEU A 238 6.09 2.47 -10.20
C LEU A 238 5.65 1.44 -9.14
N LYS A 239 4.35 1.23 -8.96
CA LYS A 239 3.85 0.10 -8.16
C LYS A 239 4.30 -1.24 -8.75
N GLU A 240 4.19 -1.42 -10.06
CA GLU A 240 4.61 -2.66 -10.72
C GLU A 240 6.10 -2.94 -10.54
N ARG A 241 6.93 -1.90 -10.60
CA ARG A 241 8.37 -1.99 -10.28
C ARG A 241 8.62 -2.41 -8.83
N LEU A 242 7.93 -1.79 -7.86
CA LEU A 242 8.02 -2.18 -6.45
C LEU A 242 7.64 -3.65 -6.24
N MET A 243 6.55 -4.10 -6.87
CA MET A 243 6.11 -5.50 -6.76
C MET A 243 7.08 -6.48 -7.42
N ALA A 244 7.70 -6.10 -8.54
CA ALA A 244 8.75 -6.89 -9.18
C ALA A 244 9.99 -6.98 -8.29
N GLU A 245 10.40 -5.88 -7.67
CA GLU A 245 11.54 -5.84 -6.76
C GLU A 245 11.31 -6.68 -5.51
N GLY A 246 10.13 -6.59 -4.88
CA GLY A 246 9.79 -7.42 -3.73
C GLY A 246 9.84 -8.91 -4.04
N ARG A 247 9.35 -9.33 -5.22
CA ARG A 247 9.47 -10.72 -5.68
C ARG A 247 10.92 -11.11 -5.91
N ARG A 248 11.71 -10.23 -6.53
CA ARG A 248 13.14 -10.46 -6.78
C ARG A 248 13.93 -10.65 -5.48
N GLN A 249 13.56 -9.93 -4.42
CA GLN A 249 14.15 -10.06 -3.09
C GLN A 249 13.55 -11.21 -2.26
N GLY A 250 12.65 -12.04 -2.80
CA GLY A 250 12.05 -13.15 -2.06
C GLY A 250 11.14 -12.73 -0.91
N ALA A 251 10.52 -11.55 -0.99
CA ALA A 251 9.64 -11.06 0.06
C ALA A 251 8.48 -12.03 0.33
N PRO A 252 8.09 -12.23 1.60
CA PRO A 252 7.05 -13.20 1.94
C PRO A 252 5.70 -12.78 1.35
N GLU A 253 4.90 -13.77 0.95
CA GLU A 253 3.60 -13.59 0.28
C GLU A 253 2.66 -12.63 1.04
N TRP A 254 2.65 -12.68 2.38
CA TRP A 254 1.81 -11.80 3.18
C TRP A 254 2.18 -10.31 3.01
N LEU A 255 3.48 -10.01 2.83
CA LEU A 255 3.96 -8.64 2.65
C LEU A 255 3.64 -8.15 1.25
N LEU A 256 3.90 -8.98 0.23
CA LEU A 256 3.51 -8.69 -1.16
C LEU A 256 1.99 -8.42 -1.25
N ALA A 257 1.16 -9.23 -0.59
CA ALA A 257 -0.28 -9.04 -0.56
C ALA A 257 -0.73 -7.76 0.14
N ARG A 258 -0.04 -7.33 1.21
CA ARG A 258 -0.31 -6.04 1.86
C ARG A 258 0.13 -4.87 0.96
N VAL A 259 1.32 -4.92 0.38
CA VAL A 259 1.83 -3.87 -0.52
C VAL A 259 0.92 -3.71 -1.73
N GLU A 260 0.48 -4.80 -2.35
CA GLU A 260 -0.45 -4.79 -3.49
C GLU A 260 -1.75 -4.05 -3.18
N GLN A 261 -2.27 -4.18 -1.96
CA GLN A 261 -3.50 -3.52 -1.52
C GLN A 261 -3.30 -2.06 -1.12
N VAL A 262 -2.22 -1.77 -0.39
CA VAL A 262 -1.93 -0.45 0.20
C VAL A 262 -1.42 0.52 -0.85
N VAL A 263 -0.54 0.06 -1.74
CA VAL A 263 0.21 0.88 -2.71
C VAL A 263 -0.52 1.01 -4.04
N GLY A 264 -0.50 2.20 -4.61
CA GLY A 264 -0.91 2.43 -6.01
C GLY A 264 -1.81 3.65 -6.21
N PRO A 265 -2.30 3.85 -7.44
CA PRO A 265 -3.08 5.03 -7.77
C PRO A 265 -4.40 5.04 -7.01
N ARG A 266 -4.76 6.20 -6.46
CA ARG A 266 -6.07 6.40 -5.83
C ARG A 266 -6.84 7.51 -6.51
N HIS A 267 -8.05 7.18 -6.96
CA HIS A 267 -9.01 8.17 -7.41
C HIS A 267 -9.91 8.57 -6.24
N THR A 268 -9.64 9.72 -5.62
CA THR A 268 -10.56 10.24 -4.59
C THR A 268 -11.72 10.99 -5.25
N GLY A 269 -12.81 10.26 -5.58
CA GLY A 269 -14.11 10.85 -5.94
C GLY A 269 -14.92 10.07 -6.98
N ARG A 270 -16.25 10.17 -6.92
CA ARG A 270 -17.17 9.74 -7.99
C ARG A 270 -17.13 10.76 -9.12
N GLY A 271 -16.27 10.58 -10.13
CA GLY A 271 -16.28 11.41 -11.33
C GLY A 271 -15.08 11.17 -12.23
N ARG A 272 -15.32 11.06 -13.54
CA ARG A 272 -14.33 10.77 -14.61
C ARG A 272 -13.19 11.81 -14.75
N ARG A 273 -13.21 12.90 -13.97
CA ARG A 273 -12.23 14.00 -14.04
C ARG A 273 -11.87 14.52 -12.66
N ARG A 274 -11.05 13.81 -11.89
CA ARG A 274 -10.38 14.39 -10.70
C ARG A 274 -8.94 13.89 -10.60
N ARG A 275 -8.07 14.61 -11.32
CA ARG A 275 -6.61 14.62 -11.15
C ARG A 275 -6.32 15.31 -9.81
N TYR A 276 -6.31 14.54 -8.72
CA TYR A 276 -5.26 14.77 -7.74
C TYR A 276 -3.98 14.27 -8.42
N GLY A 277 -2.86 14.96 -8.18
CA GLY A 277 -1.60 14.76 -8.90
C GLY A 277 -1.32 13.29 -9.20
N THR A 278 -0.65 13.04 -10.32
CA THR A 278 -0.35 11.69 -10.78
C THR A 278 0.40 10.86 -9.73
N HIS A 279 1.02 11.48 -8.70
CA HIS A 279 1.90 10.82 -7.74
C HIS A 279 3.00 10.05 -8.48
N ASP A 280 3.48 10.68 -9.55
CA ASP A 280 4.60 10.27 -10.40
C ASP A 280 5.92 10.87 -9.93
N SER A 281 5.92 11.72 -8.89
CA SER A 281 7.13 12.36 -8.35
C SER A 281 7.41 12.03 -6.88
N HIS A 282 6.46 11.44 -6.18
CA HIS A 282 6.54 11.15 -4.76
C HIS A 282 5.51 10.10 -4.35
N PHE A 283 5.76 9.49 -3.19
CA PHE A 283 4.75 8.78 -2.42
C PHE A 283 3.91 9.75 -1.62
N HIS A 284 2.58 9.66 -1.74
CA HIS A 284 1.67 10.28 -0.78
C HIS A 284 1.16 9.23 0.21
N ILE A 285 1.68 9.28 1.43
CA ILE A 285 1.42 8.30 2.49
C ILE A 285 0.28 8.80 3.37
N ARG A 286 -0.60 7.89 3.79
CA ARG A 286 -1.56 8.14 4.86
C ARG A 286 -1.56 7.03 5.88
N ILE A 287 -1.60 7.39 7.16
CA ILE A 287 -1.89 6.46 8.26
C ILE A 287 -3.37 6.55 8.70
N TYR A 288 -3.90 5.46 9.25
CA TYR A 288 -5.20 5.49 9.93
C TYR A 288 -5.14 6.40 11.18
N CYS A 289 -6.30 6.74 11.73
CA CYS A 289 -6.34 7.39 13.03
C CYS A 289 -5.60 6.57 14.10
N PRO A 290 -4.69 7.19 14.87
CA PRO A 290 -4.18 6.59 16.09
C PRO A 290 -5.32 6.15 17.01
N ARG A 291 -5.12 5.04 17.72
CA ARG A 291 -6.15 4.40 18.56
C ARG A 291 -6.74 5.38 19.57
N ASP A 292 -5.88 6.15 20.22
CA ASP A 292 -6.22 7.09 21.30
C ASP A 292 -6.86 8.41 20.79
N ASP A 293 -6.80 8.68 19.49
CA ASP A 293 -7.40 9.88 18.89
C ASP A 293 -8.89 9.72 18.60
N ARG A 294 -9.38 8.48 18.67
CA ARG A 294 -10.78 8.15 18.41
C ARG A 294 -11.66 8.52 19.62
N PRO A 295 -12.92 8.94 19.40
CA PRO A 295 -13.63 9.06 18.11
C PRO A 295 -13.49 10.44 17.44
N ARG A 296 -12.61 11.32 17.95
CA ARG A 296 -12.43 12.68 17.40
C ARG A 296 -11.74 12.63 16.04
N CYS A 297 -10.77 11.75 15.88
CA CYS A 297 -10.22 11.39 14.59
C CYS A 297 -11.18 10.48 13.80
N ARG A 298 -11.30 10.75 12.49
CA ARG A 298 -12.18 10.01 11.58
C ARG A 298 -11.44 9.55 10.33
N ASP A 299 -11.54 8.26 10.05
CA ASP A 299 -11.09 7.66 8.80
C ASP A 299 -12.20 7.65 7.76
N SER A 300 -11.80 7.40 6.52
CA SER A 300 -12.67 7.05 5.39
C SER A 300 -12.16 5.74 4.80
N ALA A 301 -12.91 5.08 3.93
CA ALA A 301 -12.42 3.90 3.21
C ALA A 301 -11.18 4.25 2.35
N PRO A 302 -10.31 3.27 2.00
CA PRO A 302 -10.40 1.84 2.29
C PRO A 302 -10.12 1.50 3.76
N PHE A 303 -10.50 0.30 4.18
CA PHE A 303 -10.22 -0.24 5.50
C PHE A 303 -9.66 -1.64 5.32
N TRP A 304 -8.42 -1.86 5.73
CA TRP A 304 -7.74 -3.14 5.60
C TRP A 304 -8.17 -4.11 6.68
N ASP A 305 -8.19 -5.41 6.35
CA ASP A 305 -8.70 -6.46 7.23
C ASP A 305 -7.76 -6.75 8.41
N TRP A 306 -6.46 -6.46 8.27
CA TRP A 306 -5.46 -6.62 9.34
C TRP A 306 -5.42 -5.47 10.35
N VAL A 307 -6.17 -4.39 10.12
CA VAL A 307 -6.22 -3.27 11.06
C VAL A 307 -7.34 -3.53 12.07
N ASP A 308 -7.07 -3.43 13.38
CA ASP A 308 -8.13 -3.64 14.38
C ASP A 308 -9.20 -2.53 14.27
N ARG A 309 -10.34 -2.94 13.68
CA ARG A 309 -11.54 -2.12 13.46
C ARG A 309 -12.60 -2.28 14.54
N SER A 310 -12.38 -3.15 15.52
CA SER A 310 -12.89 -2.89 16.86
C SER A 310 -12.30 -1.51 17.28
N THR A 311 -12.65 -0.83 18.33
CA THR A 311 -12.31 0.61 18.58
C THR A 311 -12.96 1.61 17.61
N LEU A 312 -13.41 1.22 16.41
CA LEU A 312 -14.17 2.10 15.48
C LEU A 312 -15.64 2.28 15.84
N GLU A 313 -16.23 1.40 16.64
CA GLU A 313 -17.61 1.58 17.09
C GLU A 313 -17.64 2.51 18.30
N PRO A 314 -18.38 3.64 18.25
CA PRO A 314 -18.72 4.41 19.44
C PRO A 314 -19.27 3.47 20.50
N GLU A 315 -18.88 3.65 21.76
CA GLU A 315 -19.26 2.74 22.84
C GLU A 315 -20.79 2.49 22.91
N ARG A 316 -21.59 3.49 22.54
CA ARG A 316 -23.05 3.38 22.35
C ARG A 316 -23.46 2.32 21.32
N ARG A 317 -22.78 2.23 20.17
CA ARG A 317 -23.07 1.22 19.13
C ARG A 317 -22.63 -0.18 19.58
N ARG A 318 -21.48 -0.31 20.24
CA ARG A 318 -21.04 -1.57 20.85
C ARG A 318 -22.03 -2.08 21.90
N ARG A 319 -22.48 -1.20 22.81
CA ARG A 319 -23.50 -1.51 23.83
C ARG A 319 -24.83 -1.93 23.19
N THR A 320 -25.26 -1.24 22.13
CA THR A 320 -26.49 -1.56 21.40
C THR A 320 -26.41 -2.92 20.70
N ARG A 321 -25.28 -3.21 20.02
CA ARG A 321 -25.02 -4.50 19.38
C ARG A 321 -24.98 -5.64 20.42
N ARG A 322 -24.26 -5.46 21.54
CA ARG A 322 -24.24 -6.42 22.66
C ARG A 322 -25.64 -6.70 23.21
N ARG A 323 -26.46 -5.66 23.42
CA ARG A 323 -27.87 -5.80 23.84
C ARG A 323 -28.71 -6.58 22.81
N ARG A 324 -28.56 -6.31 21.51
CA ARG A 324 -29.26 -7.03 20.44
C ARG A 324 -28.89 -8.51 20.39
N VAL A 325 -27.60 -8.84 20.51
CA VAL A 325 -27.12 -10.24 20.53
C VAL A 325 -27.66 -10.99 21.75
N ARG A 326 -27.59 -10.38 22.95
CA ARG A 326 -28.17 -10.98 24.17
C ARG A 326 -29.68 -11.24 24.03
N ARG A 327 -30.45 -10.28 23.50
CA ARG A 327 -31.89 -10.46 23.24
C ARG A 327 -32.19 -11.60 22.26
N ARG A 328 -31.38 -11.75 21.19
CA ARG A 328 -31.53 -12.86 20.23
C ARG A 328 -31.23 -14.22 20.86
N ARG A 329 -30.17 -14.32 21.67
CA ARG A 329 -29.83 -15.55 22.42
C ARG A 329 -30.93 -15.91 23.43
N GLY A 330 -31.45 -14.93 24.18
CA GLY A 330 -32.56 -15.14 25.11
C GLY A 330 -33.85 -15.62 24.43
N ARG A 331 -34.21 -15.04 23.27
CA ARG A 331 -35.38 -15.49 22.48
C ARG A 331 -35.19 -16.89 21.87
N GLY A 332 -33.97 -17.22 21.43
CA GLY A 332 -33.64 -18.56 20.93
C GLY A 332 -33.72 -19.62 22.03
N SER A 333 -33.25 -19.29 23.25
CA SER A 333 -33.36 -20.16 24.43
C SER A 333 -34.82 -20.37 24.85
N ALA A 334 -35.63 -19.30 24.87
CA ALA A 334 -37.04 -19.37 25.21
C ALA A 334 -37.85 -20.23 24.23
N ARG A 335 -37.57 -20.12 22.92
CA ARG A 335 -38.19 -20.96 21.87
C ARG A 335 -37.80 -22.44 22.00
N ARG A 336 -36.52 -22.74 22.21
CA ARG A 336 -36.06 -24.12 22.44
C ARG A 336 -36.68 -24.74 23.71
N GLY A 337 -36.81 -23.96 24.78
CA GLY A 337 -37.46 -24.41 26.01
C GLY A 337 -38.97 -24.67 25.85
N SER A 338 -39.66 -23.88 25.03
CA SER A 338 -41.10 -24.08 24.76
C SER A 338 -41.35 -25.25 23.80
N ASP A 339 -40.49 -25.47 22.81
CA ASP A 339 -40.54 -26.65 21.93
C ASP A 339 -40.23 -27.95 22.70
N ALA A 340 -39.25 -27.93 23.62
CA ALA A 340 -38.95 -29.06 24.48
C ALA A 340 -40.12 -29.42 25.42
N ARG A 341 -40.78 -28.41 26.02
CA ARG A 341 -41.98 -28.61 26.84
C ARG A 341 -43.16 -29.15 26.03
N ARG A 342 -43.39 -28.66 24.80
CA ARG A 342 -44.42 -29.19 23.90
C ARG A 342 -44.15 -30.64 23.50
N ARG A 343 -42.91 -31.00 23.17
CA ARG A 343 -42.51 -32.38 22.85
C ARG A 343 -42.64 -33.32 24.05
N GLY A 344 -42.25 -32.88 25.25
CA GLY A 344 -42.42 -33.65 26.49
C GLY A 344 -43.89 -33.93 26.83
N SER A 345 -44.77 -32.93 26.66
CA SER A 345 -46.22 -33.09 26.85
C SER A 345 -46.87 -34.01 25.81
N ALA A 346 -46.41 -33.98 24.56
CA ALA A 346 -46.87 -34.89 23.51
C ALA A 346 -46.41 -36.35 23.75
N ALA A 347 -45.19 -36.55 24.23
CA ALA A 347 -44.68 -37.87 24.61
C ALA A 347 -45.45 -38.49 25.79
N ARG A 348 -45.75 -37.68 26.83
CA ARG A 348 -46.57 -38.13 27.98
C ARG A 348 -48.02 -38.44 27.61
N ARG A 349 -48.59 -37.75 26.61
CA ARG A 349 -49.94 -38.08 26.07
C ARG A 349 -49.92 -39.38 25.24
N ARG A 350 -48.83 -39.70 24.54
CA ARG A 350 -48.68 -40.95 23.79
C ARG A 350 -48.45 -42.18 24.67
N SER A 351 -47.74 -42.06 25.80
CA SER A 351 -47.59 -43.18 26.74
C SER A 351 -48.90 -43.54 27.45
N ARG A 352 -49.72 -42.53 27.81
CA ARG A 352 -51.06 -42.76 28.39
C ARG A 352 -52.05 -43.44 27.45
N ARG A 353 -51.93 -43.24 26.13
CA ARG A 353 -52.75 -43.94 25.12
C ARG A 353 -52.29 -45.38 24.80
N ARG A 354 -51.04 -45.74 25.11
CA ARG A 354 -50.55 -47.13 24.95
C ARG A 354 -50.83 -48.01 26.18
N GLY A 355 -51.06 -47.43 27.35
CA GLY A 355 -51.43 -48.17 28.57
C GLY A 355 -52.90 -48.59 28.67
N SER A 356 -53.78 -48.17 27.74
CA SER A 356 -55.21 -48.51 27.76
C SER A 356 -55.62 -49.57 26.72
N ARG A 357 -54.66 -50.31 26.16
CA ARG A 357 -54.90 -51.45 25.27
C ARG A 357 -54.13 -52.66 25.80
N GLY A 358 -54.65 -53.24 26.87
CA GLY A 358 -54.18 -54.48 27.47
C GLY A 358 -55.19 -54.91 28.52
N SER A 359 -55.70 -56.13 28.38
CA SER A 359 -56.70 -56.80 29.23
C SER A 359 -58.19 -56.53 28.92
N SER A 360 -58.72 -57.24 27.93
CA SER A 360 -59.91 -58.07 28.19
C SER A 360 -59.76 -59.44 27.52
N MET A 361 -59.62 -60.48 28.35
CA MET A 361 -59.78 -61.87 27.98
C MET A 361 -60.18 -62.64 29.25
N ARG A 362 -61.21 -63.50 29.11
CA ARG A 362 -61.79 -64.44 30.09
C ARG A 362 -62.79 -63.76 31.07
N ARG A 363 -64.03 -64.22 31.24
CA ARG A 363 -64.65 -65.55 31.04
C ARG A 363 -66.00 -65.45 30.35
#